data_AF-A0A7W1UCN8-F1
#
_entry.id   AF-A0A7W1UCN8-F1
#
_cell.length_a   1.000
_cell.length_b   1.000
_cell.length_c   1.000
_cell.angle_alpha   90.00
_cell.angle_beta   90.00
_cell.angle_gamma   90.00
#
_symmetry.space_group_name_H-M   'P 1'
#
loop_
_entity.id
_entity.type
_entity.pdbx_description
1 polymer ?
#
loop_
_entity_poly.entity_id
_entity_poly.type
_entity_poly.pdbx_seq_one_letter_code
_entity_poly.pdbx_strand_id
1 'polypeptide(L)' 'MDHKNTSEEPNDSETAEAKDPKADSPKKIKKELSVVSLPHDNDVMAQEMADMFDEDRVTHKHGNAEPEKD' A
#
# COMPACT_ATOMS: atom_id res chain seq x y z
N MET A 1 1.89 32.85 17.29
CA MET A 1 1.21 31.55 17.34
C MET A 1 2.28 30.49 17.41
N ASP A 2 2.47 29.87 18.57
CA ASP A 2 3.45 28.81 18.78
C ASP A 2 2.88 27.49 18.22
N HIS A 3 3.49 26.97 17.16
CA HIS A 3 3.16 25.65 16.63
C HIS A 3 3.83 24.58 17.49
N LYS A 4 3.05 24.02 18.41
CA LYS A 4 3.43 22.90 19.26
C LYS A 4 3.28 21.61 18.42
N ASN A 5 4.37 21.16 17.81
CA ASN A 5 4.42 19.86 17.13
C ASN A 5 4.59 18.76 18.19
N THR A 6 3.46 18.24 18.67
CA THR A 6 3.42 16.98 19.43
C THR A 6 3.47 15.81 18.45
N SER A 7 4.53 15.01 18.60
CA SER A 7 4.72 13.64 18.13
C SER A 7 3.44 12.79 18.19
N GLU A 8 3.08 12.15 17.08
CA GLU A 8 2.35 10.87 17.08
C GLU A 8 2.94 9.96 15.99
N GLU A 9 3.55 8.87 16.44
CA GLU A 9 3.90 7.68 15.66
C GLU A 9 2.63 7.05 15.03
N PRO A 10 2.79 6.24 13.97
CA PRO A 10 1.71 5.93 13.05
C PRO A 10 0.67 5.02 13.71
N ASN A 11 -0.61 5.37 13.55
CA ASN A 11 -1.71 4.49 13.90
C ASN A 11 -1.79 3.36 12.85
N ASP A 12 -1.02 2.30 13.06
CA ASP A 12 -1.30 0.95 12.54
C ASP A 12 -2.51 0.38 13.28
N SER A 13 -3.71 0.84 12.93
CA SER A 13 -4.97 0.18 13.28
C SER A 13 -6.14 0.83 12.53
N GLU A 14 -6.20 0.64 11.22
CA GLU A 14 -7.50 0.51 10.58
C GLU A 14 -7.41 -0.65 9.61
N THR A 15 -8.06 -1.76 9.99
CA THR A 15 -8.43 -2.84 9.08
C THR A 15 -9.14 -2.24 7.89
N ALA A 16 -8.39 -1.86 6.86
CA ALA A 16 -8.92 -1.60 5.55
C ALA A 16 -9.39 -2.96 5.04
N GLU A 17 -10.70 -3.20 5.20
CA GLU A 17 -11.42 -4.24 4.49
C GLU A 17 -10.90 -4.22 3.05
N ALA A 18 -10.14 -5.26 2.70
CA ALA A 18 -9.76 -5.51 1.32
C ALA A 18 -11.08 -5.70 0.57
N LYS A 19 -11.59 -4.62 -0.01
CA LYS A 19 -12.71 -4.67 -0.94
C LYS A 19 -12.18 -5.38 -2.16
N ASP A 20 -12.29 -6.70 -2.16
CA ASP A 20 -12.17 -7.55 -3.33
C ASP A 20 -13.04 -6.94 -4.44
N PRO A 21 -12.45 -6.38 -5.52
CA PRO A 21 -13.23 -6.06 -6.70
C PRO A 21 -13.57 -7.39 -7.37
N LYS A 22 -14.70 -7.99 -6.97
CA LYS A 22 -15.19 -9.23 -7.59
C LYS A 22 -15.78 -8.97 -8.96
N ALA A 23 -15.35 -9.83 -9.89
CA ALA A 23 -15.95 -10.21 -11.18
C ALA A 23 -15.63 -9.27 -12.35
N ASP A 24 -15.29 -9.74 -13.56
CA ASP A 24 -15.52 -11.04 -14.18
C ASP A 24 -14.43 -11.23 -15.26
N SER A 25 -13.59 -12.26 -15.16
CA SER A 25 -12.66 -12.60 -16.25
C SER A 25 -12.54 -14.12 -16.36
N PRO A 26 -12.48 -14.66 -17.60
CA PRO A 26 -12.53 -16.10 -17.85
C PRO A 26 -11.49 -16.76 -16.97
N LYS A 27 -11.89 -17.79 -16.19
CA LYS A 27 -11.09 -18.48 -15.16
C LYS A 27 -9.63 -18.65 -15.61
N LYS A 28 -8.83 -17.61 -15.42
CA LYS A 28 -7.38 -17.68 -15.56
C LYS A 28 -7.04 -18.62 -14.43
N ILE A 29 -6.57 -19.82 -14.78
CA ILE A 29 -6.06 -20.79 -13.82
C ILE A 29 -5.17 -19.99 -12.89
N LYS A 30 -5.67 -19.72 -11.68
CA LYS A 30 -4.98 -18.87 -10.72
C LYS A 30 -3.78 -19.70 -10.33
N LYS A 31 -2.62 -19.35 -10.89
CA LYS A 31 -1.35 -19.95 -10.47
C LYS A 31 -1.07 -19.35 -9.10
N GLU A 32 -1.68 -19.95 -8.08
CA GLU A 32 -1.44 -19.60 -6.69
C GLU A 32 0.03 -19.89 -6.40
N LEU A 33 0.75 -18.84 -6.00
CA LEU A 33 2.13 -18.98 -5.56
C LEU A 33 2.10 -19.70 -4.21
N SER A 34 2.90 -20.75 -4.07
CA SER A 34 3.09 -21.40 -2.78
C SER A 34 3.81 -20.42 -1.87
N VAL A 35 3.10 -19.86 -0.91
CA VAL A 35 3.67 -18.94 0.08
C VAL A 35 4.31 -19.77 1.18
N VAL A 36 5.62 -19.65 1.33
CA VAL A 36 6.39 -20.18 2.46
C VAL A 36 6.83 -18.98 3.26
N SER A 37 6.32 -18.85 4.48
CA SER A 37 6.71 -17.77 5.40
C SER A 37 8.06 -18.09 6.05
N LEU A 38 9.06 -17.24 5.85
CA LEU A 38 10.29 -17.24 6.62
C LEU A 38 10.10 -16.44 7.93
N PRO A 39 10.90 -16.74 8.96
CA PRO A 39 10.95 -15.92 10.16
C PRO A 39 11.34 -14.47 9.79
N HIS A 40 10.54 -13.49 10.22
CA HIS A 40 10.73 -12.05 9.98
C HIS A 40 10.47 -11.55 8.55
N ASP A 41 9.80 -12.33 7.70
CA ASP A 41 9.44 -11.88 6.34
C ASP A 41 8.71 -10.53 6.34
N ASN A 42 7.78 -10.33 7.28
CA ASN A 42 7.04 -9.07 7.39
C ASN A 42 7.94 -7.89 7.72
N ASP A 43 8.95 -8.08 8.58
CA ASP A 43 9.86 -7.00 8.99
C ASP A 43 10.78 -6.62 7.83
N VAL A 44 11.26 -7.61 7.08
CA VAL A 44 12.08 -7.39 5.87
C VAL A 44 11.26 -6.66 4.80
N MET A 45 10.04 -7.13 4.53
CA MET A 45 9.13 -6.48 3.57
C MET A 45 8.77 -5.06 3.99
N ALA A 46 8.51 -4.83 5.28
CA ALA A 46 8.17 -3.51 5.81
C ALA A 46 9.34 -2.54 5.66
N GLN A 47 10.57 -2.99 5.94
CA GLN A 47 11.76 -2.18 5.75
C GLN A 47 11.93 -1.77 4.28
N GLU A 48 11.77 -2.71 3.35
CA GLU A 48 11.85 -2.41 1.91
C GLU A 48 10.75 -1.43 1.45
N MET A 49 9.53 -1.54 1.99
CA MET A 49 8.46 -0.58 1.73
C MET A 49 8.79 0.81 2.29
N ALA A 50 9.34 0.89 3.51
CA ALA A 50 9.75 2.17 4.09
C ALA A 50 10.78 2.89 3.19
N ASP A 51 11.81 2.19 2.73
CA ASP A 51 12.85 2.76 1.87
C ASP A 51 12.31 3.26 0.51
N MET A 52 11.26 2.61 -0.03
CA MET A 52 10.62 3.01 -1.29
C MET A 52 9.68 4.21 -1.14
N PHE A 53 9.06 4.37 0.03
CA PHE A 53 8.03 5.38 0.30
C PHE A 53 8.50 6.50 1.24
N ASP A 54 9.82 6.62 1.46
CA ASP A 54 10.46 7.78 2.10
C ASP A 54 9.83 9.09 1.57
N GLU A 55 9.08 9.80 2.43
CA GLU A 55 8.24 10.95 2.05
C GLU A 55 9.03 12.01 1.26
N ASP A 56 10.30 12.21 1.62
CA ASP A 56 11.20 13.16 0.98
C ASP A 56 11.61 12.77 -0.46
N ARG A 57 11.48 11.49 -0.83
CA ARG A 57 11.89 10.93 -2.13
C ARG A 57 10.71 10.68 -3.06
N VAL A 58 9.50 10.59 -2.52
CA VAL A 58 8.29 10.34 -3.32
C VAL A 58 7.95 11.58 -4.15
N THR A 59 8.25 11.54 -5.45
CA THR A 59 7.77 12.57 -6.37
C THR A 59 6.40 12.20 -6.91
N HIS A 60 5.34 12.91 -6.49
CA HIS A 60 4.01 12.72 -7.09
C HIS A 60 4.05 13.12 -8.56
N LYS A 61 4.02 12.11 -9.44
CA LYS A 61 3.70 12.32 -10.85
C LYS A 61 2.18 12.24 -10.95
N HIS A 62 1.54 13.40 -11.06
CA HIS A 62 0.13 13.43 -11.43
C HIS A 62 0.01 12.95 -12.89
N GLY A 63 -0.45 11.71 -13.06
CA GLY A 63 -0.93 11.26 -14.36
C GLY A 63 -2.12 12.10 -14.77
N ASN A 64 -2.28 12.36 -16.07
CA ASN A 64 -3.48 12.99 -16.57
C ASN A 64 -4.65 12.09 -16.21
N ALA A 65 -5.42 12.46 -15.18
CA ALA A 65 -6.70 11.87 -14.89
C ALA A 65 -7.60 12.25 -16.06
N GLU A 66 -7.70 11.37 -17.06
CA GLU A 66 -8.71 11.54 -18.09
C GLU A 66 -10.07 11.63 -17.39
N PRO A 67 -10.89 12.66 -17.69
CA PRO A 67 -12.18 12.80 -17.06
C PRO A 67 -13.03 11.57 -17.40
N GLU A 68 -13.60 10.92 -16.39
CA GLU A 68 -14.64 9.91 -16.59
C GLU A 68 -15.75 10.58 -17.43
N LYS A 69 -15.99 10.06 -18.63
CA LYS A 69 -17.02 10.61 -19.52
C LYS A 69 -18.39 10.36 -18.88
N ASP A 70 -19.11 11.46 -18.68
CA ASP A 70 -20.54 11.54 -18.34
C ASP A 70 -21.40 10.83 -19.39
#